data_AF-T1BEF3-F1
#
_entry.id   AF-T1BEF3-F1
#
_cell.length_a   1.000
_cell.length_b   1.000
_cell.length_c   1.000
_cell.angle_alpha   90.00
_cell.angle_beta   90.00
_cell.angle_gamma   90.00
#
_symmetry.space_group_name_H-M   'P 1'
#
loop_
_entity.id
_entity.type
_entity.pdbx_description
1 polymer ?
#
loop_
_entity_poly.entity_id
_entity_poly.type
_entity_poly.pdbx_seq_one_letter_code
_entity_poly.pdbx_strand_id
1 'polypeptide(L)'
;MALFAWSSAPRHLGPRDRFLGWSPAVRRQNIAGIAYNARYLILPWVEVGHLASHLLGRMTRVLSGEWQRIYGHPVYWAETFIDRTRYRGTCYRAANWRYLGQTQGRGKDDLTHRANRTLKDILGLPLCRDFRERLLHVP
;
A
#
# COMPACT_ATOMS: atom_id res chain seq x y z
N MET A 1 -21.03 -3.68 -7.68
CA MET A 1 -19.86 -3.27 -8.48
C MET A 1 -18.83 -2.61 -7.56
N ALA A 2 -17.54 -2.90 -7.75
CA ALA A 2 -16.43 -2.35 -6.96
C ALA A 2 -15.29 -1.90 -7.89
N LEU A 3 -14.53 -0.89 -7.46
CA LEU A 3 -13.46 -0.27 -8.23
C LEU A 3 -12.15 -0.33 -7.44
N PHE A 4 -11.09 -0.79 -8.10
CA PHE A 4 -9.72 -0.79 -7.59
C PHE A 4 -8.84 0.07 -8.49
N ALA A 5 -8.02 0.92 -7.89
CA ALA A 5 -6.92 1.59 -8.56
C ALA A 5 -5.62 1.28 -7.84
N TRP A 6 -4.65 0.81 -8.61
CA TRP A 6 -3.29 0.54 -8.15
C TRP A 6 -2.32 1.43 -8.91
N SER A 7 -1.24 1.84 -8.25
CA SER A 7 -0.20 2.66 -8.86
C SER A 7 1.16 2.37 -8.23
N SER A 8 2.22 2.97 -8.78
CA SER A 8 3.55 2.94 -8.17
C SER A 8 3.52 3.50 -6.75
N ALA A 9 4.39 2.98 -5.89
CA ALA A 9 4.49 3.41 -4.51
C ALA A 9 5.04 4.85 -4.35
N PRO A 10 4.60 5.57 -3.30
CA PRO A 10 5.25 6.80 -2.86
C PRO A 10 6.75 6.59 -2.60
N ARG A 11 7.58 7.46 -3.19
CA ARG A 11 9.05 7.34 -3.14
C ARG A 11 9.60 7.32 -1.71
N HIS A 12 9.13 8.23 -0.85
CA HIS A 12 9.62 8.36 0.52
C HIS A 12 8.51 8.04 1.51
N LEU A 13 8.70 6.98 2.30
CA LEU A 13 7.73 6.56 3.30
C LEU A 13 8.44 5.90 4.48
N GLY A 14 8.82 6.72 5.46
CA GLY A 14 9.63 6.28 6.61
C GLY A 14 9.06 5.05 7.35
N PRO A 15 7.75 4.97 7.62
CA PRO A 15 7.15 3.79 8.25
C PRO A 15 7.35 2.48 7.46
N ARG A 16 7.14 2.52 6.12
CA ARG A 16 7.42 1.37 5.25
C ARG A 16 8.90 1.02 5.28
N ASP A 17 9.75 2.01 5.05
CA ASP A 17 11.20 1.80 4.95
C ASP A 17 11.74 1.15 6.24
N ARG A 18 11.33 1.62 7.43
CA ARG A 18 11.69 1.00 8.71
C ARG A 18 11.14 -0.42 8.84
N PHE A 19 9.88 -0.66 8.45
CA PHE A 19 9.29 -2.00 8.54
C PHE A 19 9.99 -3.01 7.64
N LEU A 20 10.38 -2.60 6.44
CA LEU A 20 11.10 -3.44 5.47
C LEU A 20 12.59 -3.57 5.79
N GLY A 21 13.15 -2.71 6.66
CA GLY A 21 14.59 -2.67 6.94
C GLY A 21 15.39 -1.96 5.84
N TRP A 22 14.75 -1.05 5.11
CA TRP A 22 15.35 -0.36 3.98
C TRP A 22 16.21 0.83 4.39
N SER A 23 17.44 0.84 3.89
CA SER A 23 18.23 2.06 3.75
C SER A 23 17.75 2.89 2.55
N PRO A 24 18.11 4.17 2.45
CA PRO A 24 17.81 4.98 1.26
C PRO A 24 18.33 4.37 -0.05
N ALA A 25 19.45 3.65 -0.02
CA ALA A 25 20.03 2.98 -1.18
C ALA A 25 19.16 1.78 -1.61
N VAL A 26 18.86 0.89 -0.67
CA VAL A 26 18.00 -0.29 -0.89
C VAL A 26 16.64 0.13 -1.44
N ARG A 27 16.03 1.18 -0.87
CA ARG A 27 14.77 1.72 -1.36
C ARG A 27 14.83 2.17 -2.80
N ARG A 28 15.88 2.88 -3.23
CA ARG A 28 16.00 3.36 -4.62
C ARG A 28 15.99 2.20 -5.61
N GLN A 29 16.59 1.08 -5.25
CA GLN A 29 16.66 -0.11 -6.09
C GLN A 29 15.37 -0.94 -6.03
N ASN A 30 14.69 -0.98 -4.88
CA ASN A 30 13.60 -1.92 -4.63
C ASN A 30 12.19 -1.29 -4.65
N ILE A 31 12.06 0.04 -4.77
CA ILE A 31 10.75 0.71 -4.74
C ILE A 31 9.78 0.23 -5.83
N ALA A 32 10.30 -0.23 -6.97
CA ALA A 32 9.51 -0.80 -8.05
C ALA A 32 8.76 -2.08 -7.63
N GLY A 33 9.27 -2.82 -6.64
CA GLY A 33 8.63 -4.02 -6.10
C GLY A 33 7.42 -3.74 -5.20
N ILE A 34 6.95 -2.49 -5.12
CA ILE A 34 5.86 -2.05 -4.24
C ILE A 34 4.68 -1.49 -5.07
N ALA A 35 3.48 -2.00 -4.81
CA ALA A 35 2.24 -1.46 -5.34
C ALA A 35 1.48 -0.63 -4.29
N TYR A 36 0.92 0.50 -4.68
CA TYR A 36 0.09 1.34 -3.83
C TYR A 36 -1.39 1.25 -4.25
N ASN A 37 -2.28 0.90 -3.32
CA ASN A 37 -3.72 0.92 -3.56
C ASN A 37 -4.25 2.35 -3.41
N ALA A 38 -4.22 3.09 -4.52
CA ALA A 38 -4.63 4.49 -4.58
C ALA A 38 -6.14 4.69 -4.40
N ARG A 39 -6.96 3.72 -4.83
CA ARG A 39 -8.41 3.78 -4.66
C ARG A 39 -8.97 2.39 -4.43
N TYR A 40 -9.86 2.30 -3.45
CA TYR A 40 -10.75 1.16 -3.29
C TYR A 40 -12.14 1.69 -2.95
N LEU A 41 -13.11 1.44 -3.83
CA LEU A 41 -14.47 1.96 -3.71
C LEU A 41 -15.48 0.84 -3.97
N ILE A 42 -16.40 0.67 -3.02
CA ILE A 42 -17.65 -0.04 -3.24
C ILE A 42 -18.73 1.02 -3.42
N LEU A 43 -19.54 0.87 -4.47
CA LEU A 43 -20.61 1.84 -4.75
C LEU A 43 -21.64 1.84 -3.63
N PRO A 44 -22.22 2.99 -3.28
CA PRO A 44 -22.99 3.15 -2.04
C PRO A 44 -24.26 2.29 -2.00
N TRP A 45 -24.82 1.91 -3.15
CA TRP A 45 -25.98 1.02 -3.26
C TRP A 45 -25.64 -0.47 -3.19
N VAL A 46 -24.38 -0.85 -2.94
CA VAL A 46 -23.95 -2.24 -2.81
C VAL A 46 -23.78 -2.58 -1.33
N GLU A 47 -24.76 -3.28 -0.78
CA GLU A 47 -24.78 -3.66 0.63
C GLU A 47 -24.63 -5.18 0.78
N VAL A 48 -23.38 -5.63 0.87
CA VAL A 48 -23.05 -7.04 1.06
C VAL A 48 -22.02 -7.16 2.18
N GLY A 49 -22.36 -7.91 3.22
CA GLY A 49 -21.49 -8.17 4.36
C GLY A 49 -20.15 -8.76 3.91
N HIS A 50 -19.05 -8.25 4.46
CA HIS A 50 -17.67 -8.72 4.21
C HIS A 50 -17.18 -8.66 2.75
N LEU A 51 -17.97 -8.11 1.82
CA LEU A 51 -17.58 -7.97 0.41
C LEU A 51 -16.26 -7.21 0.26
N ALA A 52 -16.07 -6.19 1.09
CA ALA A 52 -14.90 -5.34 1.03
C ALA A 52 -13.59 -6.10 1.29
N SER A 53 -13.50 -6.91 2.34
CA SER A 53 -12.30 -7.70 2.63
C SER A 53 -12.17 -8.88 1.66
N HIS A 54 -13.29 -9.47 1.23
CA HIS A 54 -13.30 -10.58 0.27
C HIS A 54 -12.69 -10.17 -1.08
N LEU A 55 -13.19 -9.09 -1.69
CA LEU A 55 -12.69 -8.58 -2.97
C LEU A 55 -11.23 -8.12 -2.85
N LEU A 56 -10.89 -7.44 -1.76
CA LEU A 56 -9.51 -6.99 -1.51
C LEU A 56 -8.55 -8.19 -1.46
N GLY A 57 -8.91 -9.26 -0.75
CA GLY A 57 -8.12 -10.49 -0.70
C GLY A 57 -8.01 -11.22 -2.05
N ARG A 58 -9.06 -11.18 -2.89
CA ARG A 58 -9.00 -11.73 -4.26
C ARG A 58 -8.06 -10.91 -5.13
N MET A 59 -8.16 -9.58 -5.08
CA MET A 59 -7.35 -8.66 -5.86
C MET A 59 -5.87 -8.77 -5.51
N THR A 60 -5.52 -8.79 -4.22
CA THR A 60 -4.12 -8.86 -3.80
C THR A 60 -3.44 -10.20 -4.16
N ARG A 61 -4.20 -11.30 -4.26
CA ARG A 61 -3.67 -12.60 -4.71
C ARG A 61 -3.21 -12.60 -6.16
N VAL A 62 -3.87 -11.85 -7.04
CA VAL A 62 -3.51 -11.78 -8.47
C VAL A 62 -2.59 -10.60 -8.79
N LEU A 63 -2.48 -9.62 -7.88
CA LEU A 63 -1.82 -8.34 -8.10
C LEU A 63 -0.39 -8.47 -8.65
N SER A 64 0.44 -9.34 -8.09
CA SER A 64 1.83 -9.51 -8.52
C SER A 64 1.93 -10.01 -9.97
N GLY A 65 1.11 -11.00 -10.33
CA GLY A 65 1.06 -11.54 -11.69
C GLY A 65 0.52 -10.53 -12.70
N GLU A 66 -0.53 -9.79 -12.35
CA GLU A 66 -1.06 -8.72 -13.22
C GLU A 66 -0.06 -7.57 -13.38
N TRP A 67 0.71 -7.25 -12.33
CA TRP A 67 1.77 -6.26 -12.41
C TRP A 67 2.87 -6.70 -13.38
N GLN A 68 3.31 -7.96 -13.28
CA GLN A 68 4.27 -8.55 -14.21
C GLN A 68 3.76 -8.50 -15.66
N ARG A 69 2.49 -8.84 -15.88
CA ARG A 69 1.87 -8.86 -17.21
C ARG A 69 1.81 -7.48 -17.85
N ILE A 70 1.53 -6.43 -17.07
CA ILE A 70 1.32 -5.06 -17.57
C ILE A 70 2.63 -4.27 -17.62
N TYR A 71 3.48 -4.40 -16.60
CA TYR A 71 4.67 -3.56 -16.40
C TYR A 71 6.00 -4.30 -16.56
N GLY A 72 5.98 -5.61 -16.82
CA GLY A 72 7.19 -6.40 -17.10
C GLY A 72 8.01 -6.80 -15.87
N HIS A 73 7.55 -6.49 -14.65
CA HIS A 73 8.19 -6.90 -13.40
C HIS A 73 7.13 -7.21 -12.32
N PRO A 74 7.41 -8.06 -11.33
CA PRO A 74 6.45 -8.35 -10.26
C PRO A 74 6.47 -7.28 -9.16
N VAL A 75 5.49 -7.34 -8.27
CA VAL A 75 5.49 -6.64 -6.97
C VAL A 75 5.36 -7.65 -5.84
N TYR A 76 5.96 -7.33 -4.69
CA TYR A 76 6.08 -8.23 -3.54
C TYR A 76 5.39 -7.69 -2.29
N TRP A 77 5.00 -6.42 -2.33
CA TRP A 77 4.33 -5.72 -1.24
C TRP A 77 3.26 -4.79 -1.78
N ALA A 78 2.15 -4.70 -1.07
CA ALA A 78 1.10 -3.73 -1.31
C ALA A 78 0.99 -2.76 -0.13
N GLU A 79 0.72 -1.48 -0.39
CA GLU A 79 0.47 -0.49 0.66
C GLU A 79 -0.72 0.43 0.36
N THR A 80 -1.30 1.02 1.40
CA THR A 80 -2.41 1.97 1.30
C THR A 80 -2.37 2.98 2.44
N PHE A 81 -3.06 4.11 2.26
CA PHE A 81 -3.20 5.17 3.26
C PHE A 81 -4.66 5.33 3.68
N ILE A 82 -4.90 5.32 4.99
CA ILE A 82 -6.22 5.49 5.58
C ILE A 82 -6.26 6.80 6.35
N ASP A 83 -7.11 7.73 5.90
CA ASP A 83 -7.44 8.91 6.69
C ASP A 83 -8.47 8.52 7.76
N ARG A 84 -7.99 8.43 9.02
CA ARG A 84 -8.83 8.03 10.17
C ARG A 84 -9.94 9.00 10.51
N THR A 85 -9.87 10.24 10.02
CA THR A 85 -10.98 11.20 10.18
C THR A 85 -12.20 10.82 9.34
N ARG A 86 -12.03 9.98 8.32
CA ARG A 86 -13.09 9.57 7.39
C ARG A 86 -13.38 8.07 7.45
N TYR A 87 -12.35 7.24 7.63
CA TYR A 87 -12.47 5.79 7.51
C TYR A 87 -11.65 5.06 8.58
N ARG A 88 -12.22 3.98 9.14
CA ARG A 88 -11.53 3.12 10.12
C ARG A 88 -10.54 2.12 9.49
N GLY A 89 -10.60 1.93 8.18
CA GLY A 89 -9.76 0.95 7.45
C GLY A 89 -10.11 -0.52 7.76
N THR A 90 -11.33 -0.79 8.20
CA THR A 90 -11.77 -2.13 8.66
C THR A 90 -11.54 -3.23 7.63
N CYS A 91 -11.85 -2.98 6.36
CA CYS A 91 -11.68 -3.99 5.30
C CYS A 91 -10.22 -4.41 5.09
N TYR A 92 -9.28 -3.46 5.19
CA TYR A 92 -7.86 -3.75 5.09
C TYR A 92 -7.38 -4.58 6.29
N ARG A 93 -7.78 -4.20 7.52
CA ARG A 93 -7.43 -4.96 8.73
C ARG A 93 -7.99 -6.38 8.68
N ALA A 94 -9.25 -6.53 8.26
CA ALA A 94 -9.88 -7.84 8.07
C ALA A 94 -9.24 -8.68 6.95
N ALA A 95 -8.51 -8.05 6.02
CA ALA A 95 -7.73 -8.71 4.98
C ALA A 95 -6.24 -8.88 5.36
N ASN A 96 -5.90 -8.85 6.67
CA ASN A 96 -4.55 -9.05 7.22
C ASN A 96 -3.52 -7.97 6.86
N TRP A 97 -3.95 -6.77 6.46
CA TRP A 97 -3.04 -5.65 6.27
C TRP A 97 -2.52 -5.14 7.62
N ARG A 98 -1.20 -4.92 7.68
CA ARG A 98 -0.48 -4.56 8.89
C ARG A 98 -0.29 -3.06 8.98
N TYR A 99 -0.52 -2.51 10.16
CA TYR A 99 -0.23 -1.10 10.43
C TYR A 99 1.27 -0.87 10.56
N LEU A 100 1.79 0.13 9.85
CA LEU A 100 3.22 0.45 9.80
C LEU A 100 3.58 1.73 10.56
N GLY A 101 2.60 2.61 10.79
CA GLY A 101 2.78 3.95 11.34
C GLY A 101 1.88 4.97 10.65
N GLN A 102 2.14 6.26 10.86
CA GLN A 102 1.38 7.34 10.22
C GLN A 102 2.24 8.17 9.28
N THR A 103 1.59 8.80 8.30
CA THR A 103 2.19 9.91 7.55
C THR A 103 2.47 11.08 8.48
N GLN A 104 3.31 12.02 8.05
CA GLN A 104 3.65 13.20 8.85
C GLN A 104 2.68 14.39 8.64
N GLY A 105 1.57 14.18 7.90
CA GLY A 105 0.62 15.26 7.60
C GLY A 105 1.17 16.30 6.63
N ARG A 106 2.17 15.93 5.80
CA ARG A 106 2.85 16.83 4.86
C ARG A 106 2.46 16.49 3.43
N GLY A 107 2.39 17.53 2.59
CA GLY A 107 2.16 17.37 1.15
C GLY A 107 3.33 16.69 0.45
N LYS A 108 3.10 16.22 -0.78
CA LYS A 108 4.16 15.65 -1.63
C LYS A 108 5.24 16.71 -1.94
N ASP A 109 4.81 17.94 -2.20
CA ASP A 109 5.66 19.07 -2.57
C ASP A 109 5.85 20.03 -1.39
N ASP A 110 6.08 19.46 -0.20
CA ASP A 110 6.30 20.23 1.02
C ASP A 110 7.68 20.90 1.00
N LEU A 111 7.67 22.24 1.05
CA LEU A 111 8.86 23.08 1.16
C LEU A 111 9.11 23.58 2.59
N THR A 112 8.10 23.46 3.47
CA THR A 112 8.08 24.15 4.77
C THR A 112 8.35 23.22 5.95
N HIS A 113 8.30 21.91 5.73
CA HIS A 113 8.42 20.87 6.76
C HIS A 113 7.33 20.94 7.84
N ARG A 114 6.26 21.72 7.62
CA ARG A 114 5.13 21.87 8.53
C ARG A 114 3.97 20.98 8.10
N ALA A 115 3.31 20.34 9.07
CA ALA A 115 2.10 19.57 8.82
C ALA A 115 0.94 20.50 8.43
N ASN A 116 0.30 20.22 7.30
CA ASN A 116 -0.86 20.96 6.79
C ASN A 116 -1.99 20.05 6.30
N ARG A 117 -1.87 18.74 6.53
CA ARG A 117 -2.83 17.71 6.12
C ARG A 117 -3.07 16.75 7.28
N THR A 118 -4.19 16.05 7.20
CA THR A 118 -4.53 14.96 8.14
C THR A 118 -3.44 13.88 8.13
N LEU A 119 -3.14 13.36 9.32
CA LEU A 119 -2.29 12.18 9.46
C LEU A 119 -3.06 10.96 8.92
N LYS A 120 -2.39 10.17 8.09
CA LYS A 120 -2.96 8.94 7.52
C LYS A 120 -2.25 7.74 8.10
N ASP A 121 -3.01 6.75 8.53
CA ASP A 121 -2.47 5.44 8.86
C ASP A 121 -1.93 4.80 7.58
N ILE A 122 -0.73 4.24 7.67
CA ILE A 122 -0.10 3.49 6.59
C ILE A 122 -0.29 2.01 6.91
N LEU A 123 -0.93 1.30 5.98
CA LEU A 123 -1.09 -0.14 6.06
C LEU A 123 -0.30 -0.80 4.93
N GLY A 124 0.24 -1.99 5.18
CA GLY A 124 0.88 -2.79 4.14
C GLY A 124 0.64 -4.28 4.26
N LEU A 125 0.82 -4.99 3.15
CA LEU A 125 0.52 -6.40 2.99
C LEU A 125 1.65 -7.09 2.20
N PRO A 126 2.29 -8.14 2.77
CA PRO A 126 3.11 -9.06 1.99
C PRO A 126 2.30 -9.77 0.90
N LEU A 127 2.78 -9.77 -0.34
CA LEU A 127 2.13 -10.49 -1.45
C LEU A 127 2.70 -11.90 -1.66
N CYS A 128 3.90 -12.16 -1.12
CA CYS A 128 4.54 -13.47 -1.11
C CYS A 128 5.24 -13.71 0.24
N ARG A 129 5.60 -14.97 0.53
CA ARG A 129 6.22 -15.35 1.81
C ARG A 129 7.64 -14.81 1.96
N ASP A 130 8.40 -14.82 0.87
CA ASP A 130 9.79 -14.39 0.73
C ASP A 130 9.93 -12.89 0.38
N PHE A 131 8.88 -12.09 0.58
CA PHE A 131 8.86 -10.68 0.18
C PHE A 131 10.04 -9.87 0.73
N ARG A 132 10.53 -10.19 1.94
CA ARG A 132 11.68 -9.49 2.53
C ARG A 132 12.96 -9.75 1.75
N GLU A 133 13.24 -11.01 1.40
CA GLU A 133 14.42 -11.38 0.62
C GLU A 133 14.39 -10.67 -0.73
N ARG A 134 13.25 -10.73 -1.41
CA ARG A 134 13.06 -10.08 -2.72
C ARG A 134 13.17 -8.55 -2.69
N LEU A 135 12.79 -7.93 -1.58
CA LEU A 135 12.80 -6.47 -1.42
C LEU A 135 14.07 -5.95 -0.72
N LEU A 136 14.89 -6.82 -0.15
CA LEU A 136 16.20 -6.47 0.43
C LEU A 136 17.34 -6.77 -0.54
N HIS A 137 17.12 -7.66 -1.51
CA HIS A 137 18.10 -7.95 -2.52
C HIS A 137 18.42 -6.70 -3.34
N VAL A 138 19.70 -6.42 -3.45
CA VAL A 138 20.25 -5.45 -4.38
C VAL A 138 20.94 -6.30 -5.44
N PRO A 139 20.46 -6.32 -6.70
CA PRO A 139 21.19 -6.99 -7.76
C PRO A 139 22.60 -6.39 -7.94
#